data_AF-A0A182KHH1-F1
#
_entry.id   AF-A0A182KHH1-F1
#
_cell.length_a   1.000
_cell.length_b   1.000
_cell.length_c   1.000
_cell.angle_alpha   90.00
_cell.angle_beta   90.00
_cell.angle_gamma   90.00
#
_symmetry.space_group_name_H-M   'P 1'
#
loop_
_entity.id
_entity.type
_entity.pdbx_description
1 polymer ?
#
loop_
_entity_poly.entity_id
_entity_poly.type
_entity_poly.pdbx_seq_one_letter_code
_entity_poly.pdbx_strand_id
1 'polypeptide(L)'
;MISFSQFCKETTQQHSYTSWEWIYAILKITREHFQGPWIDESIIGFIDKSSAENHLANCVPGTFLLRFPEIVLAGISIAWVHKEKDGQRQILHIQPFTAKDFVIRSLANRICDLDELKYLYPYIPKQEAFGRYTTSTIPPRHKDYVASELRTVLILDPTSNCITDSPGTPNSGKSHDTSSSEYNWTSLDEMCGFEVDNISMFAPQD
;
A
#
# COMPACT_ATOMS: atom_id res chain seq x y z
N MET A 1 -11.15 -22.31 14.56
CA MET A 1 -10.62 -23.39 13.69
C MET A 1 -11.12 -23.10 12.29
N ILE A 2 -10.24 -22.93 11.30
CA ILE A 2 -10.62 -22.70 9.89
C ILE A 2 -10.53 -24.04 9.15
N SER A 3 -11.54 -24.38 8.34
CA SER A 3 -11.49 -25.59 7.53
C SER A 3 -10.68 -25.35 6.25
N PHE A 4 -10.12 -26.43 5.69
CA PHE A 4 -9.43 -26.37 4.40
C PHE A 4 -10.32 -25.81 3.27
N SER A 5 -11.62 -26.14 3.29
CA SER A 5 -12.58 -25.62 2.31
C SER A 5 -12.77 -24.11 2.44
N GLN A 6 -12.91 -23.63 3.67
CA GLN A 6 -13.04 -22.19 3.95
C GLN A 6 -11.80 -21.40 3.51
N PHE A 7 -10.62 -21.99 3.62
CA PHE A 7 -9.37 -21.31 3.26
C PHE A 7 -9.08 -21.36 1.74
N CYS A 8 -9.29 -22.52 1.11
CA CYS A 8 -8.86 -22.76 -0.28
C CYS A 8 -9.97 -22.68 -1.33
N LYS A 9 -11.25 -22.74 -0.94
CA LYS A 9 -12.36 -22.94 -1.89
C LYS A 9 -13.48 -21.93 -1.75
N GLU A 10 -13.67 -21.37 -0.56
CA GLU A 10 -14.67 -20.33 -0.34
C GLU A 10 -14.06 -18.97 -0.72
N THR A 11 -14.72 -18.28 -1.64
CA THR A 11 -14.43 -16.88 -1.91
C THR A 11 -14.79 -16.07 -0.68
N THR A 12 -13.94 -15.09 -0.33
CA THR A 12 -14.25 -14.19 0.77
C THR A 12 -15.56 -13.45 0.47
N GLN A 13 -16.42 -13.20 1.46
CA GLN A 13 -17.74 -12.59 1.22
C GLN A 13 -17.67 -11.21 0.54
N GLN A 14 -16.49 -10.59 0.56
CA GLN A 14 -16.26 -9.28 0.00
C GLN A 14 -15.64 -9.34 -1.41
N HIS A 15 -15.06 -10.46 -1.85
CA HIS A 15 -14.22 -10.53 -3.06
C HIS A 15 -14.42 -11.83 -3.85
N SER A 16 -14.16 -11.76 -5.16
CA SER A 16 -14.28 -12.91 -6.07
C SER A 16 -13.10 -13.91 -6.01
N TYR A 17 -12.32 -13.90 -4.93
CA TYR A 17 -11.16 -14.77 -4.71
C TYR A 17 -11.14 -15.37 -3.30
N THR A 18 -10.44 -16.49 -3.18
CA THR A 18 -10.24 -17.25 -1.94
C THR A 18 -9.09 -16.67 -1.10
N SER A 19 -9.05 -17.04 0.17
CA SER A 19 -7.94 -16.63 1.06
C SER A 19 -6.59 -17.13 0.55
N TRP A 20 -6.55 -18.34 -0.02
CA TRP A 20 -5.34 -18.90 -0.62
C TRP A 20 -4.87 -18.12 -1.85
N GLU A 21 -5.78 -17.76 -2.78
CA GLU A 21 -5.42 -16.96 -3.96
C GLU A 21 -4.84 -15.61 -3.56
N TRP A 22 -5.41 -14.97 -2.54
CA TRP A 22 -4.86 -13.73 -2.00
C TRP A 22 -3.45 -13.92 -1.44
N ILE A 23 -3.23 -14.92 -0.58
CA ILE A 23 -1.90 -15.22 -0.03
C ILE A 23 -0.91 -15.53 -1.16
N TYR A 24 -1.30 -16.37 -2.12
CA TYR A 24 -0.45 -16.71 -3.26
C TYR A 24 -0.06 -15.48 -4.08
N ALA A 25 -1.02 -14.58 -4.34
CA ALA A 25 -0.75 -13.33 -5.03
C ALA A 25 0.24 -12.44 -4.27
N ILE A 26 0.12 -12.37 -2.94
CA ILE A 26 1.07 -11.66 -2.05
C ILE A 26 2.46 -12.31 -2.08
N LEU A 27 2.56 -13.64 -2.01
CA LEU A 27 3.83 -14.35 -2.09
C LEU A 27 4.53 -14.08 -3.44
N LYS A 28 3.76 -14.09 -4.54
CA LYS A 28 4.25 -13.82 -5.89
C LYS A 28 4.82 -12.40 -6.00
N ILE A 29 4.04 -11.37 -5.64
CA ILE A 29 4.51 -9.99 -5.74
C ILE A 29 5.68 -9.69 -4.80
N THR A 30 5.72 -10.34 -3.63
CA THR A 30 6.83 -10.20 -2.68
C THR A 30 8.13 -10.69 -3.29
N ARG A 31 8.11 -11.88 -3.90
CA ARG A 31 9.29 -12.44 -4.58
C ARG A 31 9.73 -11.57 -5.77
N GLU A 32 8.78 -11.08 -6.56
CA GLU A 32 9.09 -10.38 -7.82
C GLU A 32 9.50 -8.92 -7.63
N HIS A 33 8.94 -8.23 -6.64
CA HIS A 33 9.11 -6.78 -6.49
C HIS A 33 9.62 -6.33 -5.12
N PHE A 34 9.47 -7.14 -4.07
CA PHE A 34 9.77 -6.73 -2.70
C PHE A 34 10.86 -7.56 -2.01
N GLN A 35 11.57 -8.42 -2.74
CA GLN A 35 12.48 -9.38 -2.13
C GLN A 35 13.49 -8.73 -1.16
N GLY A 36 14.17 -7.68 -1.59
CA GLY A 36 15.11 -6.93 -0.74
C GLY A 36 14.43 -6.35 0.51
N PRO A 37 13.47 -5.41 0.36
CA PRO A 37 12.75 -4.83 1.50
C PRO A 37 12.08 -5.85 2.43
N TRP A 38 11.64 -7.00 1.91
CA TRP A 38 11.07 -8.08 2.72
C TRP A 38 12.12 -8.78 3.59
N ILE A 39 13.26 -9.15 3.01
CA ILE A 39 14.36 -9.80 3.75
C ILE A 39 14.93 -8.86 4.81
N ASP A 40 15.00 -7.56 4.50
CA ASP A 40 15.47 -6.54 5.41
C ASP A 40 14.38 -6.04 6.39
N GLU A 41 13.31 -6.83 6.58
CA GLU A 41 12.21 -6.59 7.52
C GLU A 41 11.55 -5.20 7.40
N SER A 42 11.68 -4.58 6.23
CA SER A 42 11.18 -3.23 5.99
C SER A 42 9.68 -3.21 5.66
N ILE A 43 9.06 -4.37 5.48
CA ILE A 43 7.64 -4.56 5.21
C ILE A 43 7.05 -5.41 6.34
N ILE A 44 6.10 -4.85 7.09
CA ILE A 44 5.34 -5.61 8.10
C ILE A 44 4.44 -6.65 7.41
N GLY A 45 3.81 -6.25 6.31
CA GLY A 45 3.03 -7.15 5.46
C GLY A 45 1.69 -7.52 6.09
N PHE A 46 1.65 -8.59 6.87
CA PHE A 46 0.40 -9.15 7.41
C PHE A 46 -0.03 -8.42 8.69
N ILE A 47 -0.68 -7.28 8.52
CA ILE A 47 -1.27 -6.49 9.60
C ILE A 47 -2.60 -5.88 9.13
N ASP A 48 -3.64 -6.03 9.96
CA ASP A 48 -4.93 -5.42 9.68
C ASP A 48 -4.88 -3.89 9.80
N LYS A 49 -5.92 -3.22 9.32
CA LYS A 49 -5.99 -1.76 9.32
C LYS A 49 -5.92 -1.16 10.74
N SER A 50 -6.68 -1.70 11.68
CA SER A 50 -6.77 -1.16 13.04
C SER A 50 -5.46 -1.35 13.81
N SER A 51 -4.82 -2.51 13.66
CA SER A 51 -3.52 -2.81 14.24
C SER A 51 -2.43 -1.89 13.68
N ALA A 52 -2.43 -1.63 12.36
CA ALA A 52 -1.53 -0.66 11.73
C ALA A 52 -1.73 0.76 12.28
N GLU A 53 -2.99 1.19 12.44
CA GLU A 53 -3.31 2.48 13.04
C GLU A 53 -2.82 2.58 14.49
N ASN A 54 -3.02 1.52 15.29
CA ASN A 54 -2.56 1.48 16.67
C ASN A 54 -1.03 1.57 16.79
N HIS A 55 -0.27 0.93 15.89
CA HIS A 55 1.19 1.04 15.85
C HIS A 55 1.64 2.47 15.57
N LEU A 56 0.92 3.19 14.72
CA LEU A 56 1.26 4.56 14.30
C LEU A 56 0.72 5.65 15.23
N ALA A 57 -0.28 5.37 16.07
CA ALA A 57 -1.01 6.37 16.85
C ALA A 57 -0.12 7.32 17.66
N ASN A 58 0.97 6.80 18.24
CA ASN A 58 1.90 7.56 19.08
C ASN A 58 3.22 7.90 18.38
N CYS A 59 3.35 7.60 17.08
CA CYS A 59 4.56 7.89 16.31
C CYS A 59 4.62 9.36 15.88
N VAL A 60 5.81 9.80 15.47
CA VAL A 60 6.01 11.16 14.96
C VAL A 60 5.41 11.31 13.56
N PRO A 61 4.90 12.51 13.18
CA PRO A 61 4.42 12.74 11.82
C PRO A 61 5.44 12.40 10.73
N GLY A 62 4.97 11.72 9.69
CA GLY A 62 5.79 11.15 8.62
C GLY A 62 6.32 9.75 8.91
N THR A 63 6.01 9.16 10.08
CA THR A 63 6.26 7.73 10.32
C THR A 63 5.28 6.90 9.52
N PHE A 64 5.75 5.86 8.85
CA PHE A 64 4.94 5.00 7.99
C PHE A 64 5.28 3.52 8.15
N LEU A 65 4.35 2.66 7.74
CA LEU A 65 4.56 1.22 7.62
C LEU A 65 3.89 0.68 6.36
N LEU A 66 4.35 -0.48 5.91
CA LEU A 66 3.79 -1.17 4.75
C LEU A 66 2.99 -2.39 5.16
N ARG A 67 1.80 -2.55 4.56
CA ARG A 67 0.90 -3.67 4.82
C ARG A 67 0.25 -4.19 3.56
N PHE A 68 -0.11 -5.47 3.56
CA PHE A 68 -0.92 -6.11 2.53
C PHE A 68 -2.40 -5.93 2.90
N PRO A 69 -3.15 -5.09 2.17
CA PRO A 69 -4.59 -5.00 2.37
C PRO A 69 -5.28 -6.32 1.96
N GLU A 70 -6.15 -6.82 2.83
CA GLU A 70 -6.97 -8.02 2.57
C GLU A 70 -7.85 -7.87 1.32
N ILE A 71 -8.27 -6.62 1.07
CA ILE A 71 -9.15 -6.22 -0.01
C ILE A 71 -8.45 -5.88 -1.33
N VAL A 72 -7.16 -6.20 -1.53
CA VAL A 72 -6.55 -6.03 -2.86
C VAL A 72 -5.64 -7.21 -3.15
N LEU A 73 -5.90 -7.90 -4.26
CA LEU A 73 -5.01 -8.94 -4.77
C LEU A 73 -3.66 -8.36 -5.15
N ALA A 74 -2.59 -9.00 -4.70
CA ALA A 74 -1.22 -8.54 -4.95
C ALA A 74 -1.02 -7.05 -4.61
N GLY A 75 -1.76 -6.53 -3.62
CA GLY A 75 -1.70 -5.13 -3.23
C GLY A 75 -0.73 -4.90 -2.08
N ILE A 76 -0.06 -3.75 -2.07
CA ILE A 76 0.63 -3.22 -0.90
C ILE A 76 0.21 -1.76 -0.66
N SER A 77 -0.18 -1.45 0.57
CA SER A 77 -0.58 -0.11 0.99
C SER A 77 0.41 0.43 2.02
N ILE A 78 0.53 1.76 2.07
CA ILE A 78 1.36 2.46 3.05
C ILE A 78 0.42 3.21 3.98
N ALA A 79 0.51 2.90 5.27
CA ALA A 79 -0.14 3.69 6.32
C ALA A 79 0.87 4.70 6.88
N TRP A 80 0.48 5.94 7.12
CA TRP A 80 1.39 6.93 7.69
C TRP A 80 0.70 7.94 8.61
N VAL A 81 1.47 8.51 9.54
CA VAL A 81 1.05 9.60 10.40
C VAL A 81 1.10 10.91 9.61
N HIS A 82 -0.05 11.41 9.19
CA HIS A 82 -0.21 12.71 8.57
C HIS A 82 -0.40 13.79 9.65
N LYS A 83 0.20 14.97 9.42
CA LYS A 83 -0.05 16.17 10.22
C LYS A 83 -0.73 17.21 9.34
N GLU A 84 -1.94 17.56 9.70
CA GLU A 84 -2.70 18.61 9.03
C GLU A 84 -2.15 20.01 9.34
N LYS A 85 -2.63 21.01 8.59
CA LYS A 85 -2.17 22.40 8.70
C LYS A 85 -2.47 23.02 10.07
N ASP A 86 -3.56 22.60 10.70
CA ASP A 86 -3.97 23.04 12.05
C ASP A 86 -3.20 22.32 13.17
N GLY A 87 -2.35 21.35 12.82
CA GLY A 87 -1.54 20.57 13.74
C GLY A 87 -2.19 19.26 14.21
N GLN A 88 -3.42 18.95 13.79
CA GLN A 88 -4.07 17.67 14.07
C GLN A 88 -3.31 16.51 13.41
N ARG A 89 -3.32 15.37 14.09
CA ARG A 89 -2.68 14.14 13.61
C ARG A 89 -3.75 13.16 13.19
N GLN A 90 -3.56 12.57 12.03
CA GLN A 90 -4.39 11.49 11.54
C GLN A 90 -3.55 10.43 10.86
N ILE A 91 -4.03 9.20 10.88
CA ILE A 91 -3.41 8.10 10.14
C ILE A 91 -4.14 7.96 8.82
N LEU A 92 -3.39 8.10 7.73
CA LEU A 92 -3.92 7.95 6.38
C LEU A 92 -3.34 6.68 5.73
N HIS A 93 -4.06 6.17 4.75
CA HIS A 93 -3.64 5.02 3.96
C HIS A 93 -3.56 5.42 2.48
N ILE A 94 -2.41 5.17 1.88
CA ILE A 94 -2.23 5.34 0.43
C ILE A 94 -2.99 4.22 -0.27
N GLN A 95 -3.65 4.55 -1.38
CA GLN A 95 -4.26 3.55 -2.25
C GLN A 95 -3.26 2.43 -2.54
N PRO A 96 -3.67 1.15 -2.46
CA PRO A 96 -2.73 0.04 -2.66
C PRO A 96 -2.11 0.08 -4.06
N PHE A 97 -0.80 -0.11 -4.11
CA PHE A 97 -0.06 -0.35 -5.35
C PHE A 97 -0.10 -1.84 -5.68
N THR A 98 -0.21 -2.15 -6.96
CA THR A 98 -0.34 -3.49 -7.51
C THR A 98 0.87 -3.87 -8.36
N ALA A 99 0.96 -5.13 -8.79
CA ALA A 99 2.01 -5.59 -9.71
C ALA A 99 2.16 -4.68 -10.96
N LYS A 100 1.05 -4.19 -11.52
CA LYS A 100 1.04 -3.29 -12.68
C LYS A 100 1.79 -1.98 -12.40
N ASP A 101 1.64 -1.46 -11.19
CA ASP A 101 2.34 -0.26 -10.75
C ASP A 101 3.86 -0.51 -10.70
N PHE A 102 4.29 -1.68 -10.21
CA PHE A 102 5.71 -1.97 -10.04
C PHE A 102 6.49 -2.22 -11.33
N VAL A 103 5.79 -2.56 -12.41
CA VAL A 103 6.36 -2.55 -13.77
C VAL A 103 6.77 -1.14 -14.19
N ILE A 104 6.03 -0.12 -13.76
CA ILE A 104 6.26 1.28 -14.16
C ILE A 104 7.34 1.94 -13.28
N ARG A 105 7.29 1.71 -11.96
CA ARG A 105 8.24 2.28 -10.99
C ARG A 105 8.38 1.36 -9.80
N SER A 106 9.58 1.15 -9.27
CA SER A 106 9.74 0.25 -8.11
C SER A 106 9.09 0.82 -6.84
N LEU A 107 8.78 -0.06 -5.87
CA LEU A 107 8.26 0.34 -4.56
C LEU A 107 9.18 1.35 -3.86
N ALA A 108 10.49 1.10 -3.85
CA ALA A 108 11.46 1.97 -3.21
C ALA A 108 11.51 3.37 -3.85
N ASN A 109 11.49 3.45 -5.19
CA ASN A 109 11.44 4.74 -5.88
C ASN A 109 10.14 5.50 -5.54
N ARG A 110 8.98 4.82 -5.51
CA ARG A 110 7.72 5.44 -5.10
C ARG A 110 7.78 5.99 -3.67
N ILE A 111 8.28 5.21 -2.71
CA ILE A 111 8.44 5.67 -1.33
C ILE A 111 9.37 6.87 -1.26
N CYS A 112 10.48 6.85 -1.99
CA CYS A 112 11.43 7.96 -2.01
C CYS A 112 10.86 9.24 -2.64
N ASP A 113 9.97 9.14 -3.63
CA ASP A 113 9.29 10.31 -4.21
C ASP A 113 8.36 11.04 -3.21
N LEU A 114 7.85 10.34 -2.19
CA LEU A 114 6.87 10.86 -1.25
C LEU A 114 7.53 11.58 -0.06
N ASP A 115 7.53 12.92 -0.09
CA ASP A 115 8.14 13.77 0.93
C ASP A 115 7.42 13.71 2.30
N GLU A 116 6.16 13.26 2.30
CA GLU A 116 5.37 13.02 3.50
C GLU A 116 5.93 11.88 4.34
N LEU A 117 6.59 10.91 3.69
CA LEU A 117 7.17 9.73 4.32
C LEU A 117 8.62 10.02 4.75
N LYS A 118 8.89 9.85 6.05
CA LYS A 118 10.18 10.24 6.66
C LYS A 118 10.85 9.10 7.41
N TYR A 119 10.07 8.35 8.18
CA TYR A 119 10.58 7.26 9.02
C TYR A 119 9.78 6.00 8.76
N LEU A 120 10.44 4.93 8.37
CA LEU A 120 9.85 3.61 8.45
C LEU A 120 9.70 3.24 9.93
N TYR A 121 8.54 2.71 10.28
CA TYR A 121 8.22 2.30 11.65
C TYR A 121 9.27 1.32 12.22
N PRO A 122 9.71 1.50 13.48
CA PRO A 122 9.27 2.57 14.38
C PRO A 122 10.01 3.89 14.16
N TYR A 123 11.30 3.89 13.83
CA TYR A 123 12.15 5.10 13.75
C TYR A 123 13.33 4.99 12.77
N ILE A 124 13.20 4.21 11.68
CA ILE A 124 14.26 4.04 10.69
C ILE A 124 14.13 5.12 9.61
N PRO A 125 15.15 5.95 9.34
CA PRO A 125 15.08 6.94 8.27
C PRO A 125 14.72 6.32 6.90
N LYS A 126 13.82 6.96 6.15
CA LYS A 126 13.35 6.47 4.83
C LYS A 126 14.49 6.08 3.89
N GLN A 127 15.54 6.91 3.83
CA GLN A 127 16.69 6.68 2.95
C GLN A 127 17.56 5.51 3.41
N GLU A 128 17.63 5.25 4.72
CA GLU A 128 18.33 4.09 5.25
C GLU A 128 17.60 2.80 4.90
N ALA A 129 16.27 2.79 5.06
CA ALA A 129 15.45 1.62 4.75
C ALA A 129 15.39 1.31 3.24
N PHE A 130 15.18 2.33 2.39
CA PHE A 130 14.85 2.11 0.97
C PHE A 130 15.89 2.61 -0.03
N GLY A 131 16.88 3.41 0.40
CA GLY A 131 17.80 4.09 -0.51
C GLY A 131 18.58 3.14 -1.42
N ARG A 132 19.05 2.00 -0.89
CA ARG A 132 19.79 0.99 -1.66
C ARG A 132 18.99 0.30 -2.77
N TYR A 133 17.66 0.37 -2.74
CA TYR A 133 16.81 -0.21 -3.78
C TYR A 133 16.26 0.84 -4.75
N THR A 134 16.62 2.10 -4.57
CA THR A 134 16.29 3.16 -5.52
C THR A 134 17.22 3.09 -6.72
N THR A 135 16.68 3.38 -7.90
CA THR A 135 17.49 3.53 -9.11
C THR A 135 17.65 5.01 -9.40
N SER A 136 18.89 5.47 -9.57
CA SER A 136 19.16 6.87 -9.93
C SER A 136 18.55 7.25 -11.27
N THR A 137 18.25 8.54 -11.41
CA THR A 137 17.69 9.13 -12.62
C THR A 137 18.59 8.84 -13.83
N ILE A 138 18.01 8.27 -14.89
CA ILE A 138 18.76 7.90 -16.09
C ILE A 138 19.13 9.20 -16.84
N PRO A 139 20.42 9.48 -17.07
CA PRO A 139 20.81 10.65 -17.84
C PRO A 139 20.29 10.55 -19.28
N PRO A 140 20.02 11.68 -19.95
CA PRO A 140 19.51 11.66 -21.30
C PRO A 140 20.56 11.01 -22.23
N ARG A 141 20.11 10.10 -23.10
CA ARG A 141 20.99 9.35 -24.01
C ARG A 141 21.70 10.23 -25.04
N HIS A 142 21.17 11.42 -25.30
CA HIS A 142 21.73 12.41 -26.21
C HIS A 142 21.80 13.78 -25.51
N LYS A 143 22.85 14.55 -25.79
CA LYS A 143 23.09 15.86 -25.17
C LYS A 143 22.05 16.93 -25.53
N ASP A 144 21.32 16.73 -26.63
CA ASP A 144 20.30 17.66 -27.12
C ASP A 144 18.90 17.42 -26.50
N TYR A 145 18.74 16.36 -25.70
CA TYR A 145 17.48 16.07 -25.03
C TYR A 145 17.56 16.36 -23.54
N VAL A 146 16.48 16.92 -23.01
CA VAL A 146 16.27 17.08 -21.57
C VAL A 146 15.68 15.78 -21.01
N ALA A 147 16.23 15.26 -19.92
CA ALA A 147 15.68 14.08 -19.26
C ALA A 147 14.31 14.38 -18.63
N SER A 148 13.41 13.41 -18.71
CA SER A 148 12.13 13.41 -17.98
C SER A 148 12.12 12.30 -16.93
N GLU A 149 11.40 12.52 -15.83
CA GLU A 149 11.25 11.55 -14.74
C GLU A 149 9.78 11.43 -14.34
N LEU A 150 9.31 10.21 -14.13
CA LEU A 150 8.01 9.94 -13.51
C LEU A 150 8.18 9.89 -11.99
N ARG A 151 7.34 10.62 -11.23
CA ARG A 151 7.34 10.58 -9.76
C ARG A 151 5.95 10.30 -9.21
N THR A 152 5.91 9.63 -8.07
CA THR A 152 4.68 9.44 -7.28
C THR A 152 4.45 10.68 -6.42
N VAL A 153 3.23 11.21 -6.42
CA VAL A 153 2.83 12.35 -5.60
C VAL A 153 1.49 12.05 -4.94
N LEU A 154 1.31 12.49 -3.69
CA LEU A 154 0.02 12.39 -3.01
C LEU A 154 -0.86 13.58 -3.36
N ILE A 155 -2.12 13.28 -3.67
CA ILE A 155 -3.17 14.28 -3.85
C ILE A 155 -4.00 14.21 -2.57
N LEU A 156 -3.77 15.18 -1.67
CA LEU A 156 -4.54 15.34 -0.44
C LEU A 156 -5.63 16.37 -0.72
N ASP A 157 -6.89 15.97 -0.64
CA ASP A 157 -8.00 16.89 -0.84
C ASP A 157 -7.97 17.99 0.23
N PRO A 158 -7.98 19.30 -0.15
CA PRO A 158 -7.93 20.39 0.81
C PRO A 158 -9.17 20.55 1.70
N THR A 159 -10.22 19.76 1.50
CA THR A 159 -11.55 20.00 2.06
C THR A 159 -12.32 18.71 2.34
N SER A 160 -12.18 18.16 3.54
CA SER A 160 -13.22 17.34 4.18
C SER A 160 -13.87 18.04 5.39
N ASN A 161 -13.42 19.26 5.74
CA ASN A 161 -14.05 20.08 6.77
C ASN A 161 -14.66 21.36 6.17
N CYS A 162 -15.88 21.26 5.68
CA CYS A 162 -16.80 22.38 5.52
C CYS A 162 -18.18 21.93 6.02
N ILE A 163 -18.37 21.92 7.34
CA ILE A 163 -19.71 22.06 7.93
C ILE A 163 -20.09 23.51 7.65
N THR A 164 -20.84 23.75 6.57
CA THR A 164 -21.56 25.01 6.40
C THR A 164 -23.01 24.78 6.80
N ASP A 165 -23.34 25.26 7.99
CA ASP A 165 -24.70 25.59 8.38
C ASP A 165 -25.40 26.32 7.24
N SER A 166 -26.55 25.80 6.81
CA SER A 166 -27.53 26.55 6.02
C SER A 166 -28.91 26.35 6.63
N PRO A 167 -29.66 27.43 6.90
CA PRO A 167 -30.92 27.33 7.63
C PRO A 167 -32.08 26.91 6.72
N GLY A 168 -32.70 25.77 7.05
CA GLY A 168 -34.14 25.51 6.95
C GLY A 168 -34.74 25.06 5.61
N THR A 169 -35.11 23.78 5.50
CA THR A 169 -36.50 23.30 5.20
C THR A 169 -36.60 21.78 5.44
N PRO A 170 -37.76 21.22 5.87
CA PRO A 170 -37.87 19.81 6.28
C PRO A 170 -38.48 18.91 5.19
N ASN A 171 -37.88 17.76 4.89
CA ASN A 171 -38.51 16.43 5.02
C ASN A 171 -37.73 15.28 4.33
N SER A 172 -37.69 14.16 5.06
CA SER A 172 -37.86 12.77 4.59
C SER A 172 -36.83 12.14 3.65
N GLY A 173 -36.11 11.14 4.17
CA GLY A 173 -35.74 9.94 3.40
C GLY A 173 -34.29 9.48 3.59
N LYS A 174 -34.14 8.25 4.09
CA LYS A 174 -32.89 7.52 4.33
C LYS A 174 -31.97 7.45 3.10
N SER A 175 -30.66 7.59 3.30
CA SER A 175 -29.66 6.54 2.99
C SER A 175 -28.26 6.96 3.44
N HIS A 176 -27.55 6.01 4.04
CA HIS A 176 -26.14 6.07 4.41
C HIS A 176 -25.27 6.29 3.16
N ASP A 177 -24.62 7.43 3.03
CA ASP A 177 -23.51 7.58 2.08
C ASP A 177 -22.21 7.22 2.79
N THR A 178 -21.85 5.95 2.69
CA THR A 178 -20.45 5.53 2.85
C THR A 178 -19.76 5.91 1.55
N SER A 179 -18.76 6.78 1.62
CA SER A 179 -17.88 7.11 0.49
C SER A 179 -17.13 5.83 0.06
N SER A 180 -17.76 5.08 -0.83
CA SER A 180 -17.20 3.92 -1.50
C SER A 180 -16.23 4.43 -2.56
N SER A 181 -14.95 4.50 -2.23
CA SER A 181 -13.92 4.29 -3.25
C SER A 181 -13.94 2.80 -3.56
N GLU A 182 -14.77 2.41 -4.53
CA GLU A 182 -14.81 1.05 -5.05
C GLU A 182 -13.43 0.72 -5.64
N TYR A 183 -12.66 -0.10 -4.90
CA TYR A 183 -11.46 -0.73 -5.41
C TYR A 183 -11.87 -1.66 -6.55
N ASN A 184 -11.59 -1.24 -7.79
CA ASN A 184 -11.91 -2.03 -8.97
C ASN A 184 -10.90 -3.18 -9.09
N TRP A 185 -11.38 -4.41 -8.96
CA TRP A 185 -10.60 -5.64 -8.84
C TRP A 185 -9.80 -5.96 -10.11
N THR A 186 -8.48 -6.10 -10.00
CA THR A 186 -7.67 -6.69 -11.09
C THR A 186 -7.83 -8.20 -11.09
N SER A 187 -8.36 -8.74 -12.19
CA SER A 187 -8.59 -10.18 -12.41
C SER A 187 -7.32 -11.01 -12.28
N LEU A 188 -7.44 -12.22 -11.71
CA LEU A 188 -6.36 -13.23 -11.60
C LEU A 188 -5.82 -13.66 -12.98
N ASP A 189 -6.63 -13.54 -14.03
CA ASP A 189 -6.28 -13.94 -15.41
C ASP A 189 -5.07 -13.15 -15.96
N GLU A 190 -4.82 -11.94 -15.44
CA GLU A 190 -3.68 -11.12 -15.87
C GLU A 190 -2.36 -11.52 -15.19
N MET A 191 -2.36 -12.42 -14.19
CA MET A 191 -1.18 -12.80 -13.42
C MET A 191 -0.47 -14.08 -13.92
N CYS A 192 -0.70 -14.52 -15.17
CA CYS A 192 -0.12 -15.76 -15.70
C CYS A 192 1.41 -15.84 -15.61
N GLY A 193 1.90 -16.99 -15.13
CA GLY A 193 3.29 -17.46 -15.23
C GLY A 193 4.01 -17.58 -13.88
N PHE A 194 4.12 -18.80 -13.33
CA PHE A 194 5.24 -19.25 -12.49
C PHE A 194 5.23 -20.78 -12.26
N GLU A 195 6.41 -21.41 -12.29
CA GLU A 195 6.68 -22.80 -11.86
C GLU A 195 7.18 -22.84 -10.41
N VAL A 196 6.56 -23.66 -9.57
CA VAL A 196 6.69 -23.69 -8.09
C VAL A 196 8.01 -24.34 -7.64
N ASP A 197 9.17 -23.76 -7.93
CA ASP A 197 10.46 -24.44 -7.62
C ASP A 197 11.34 -23.77 -6.55
N ASN A 198 10.96 -22.66 -5.92
CA ASN A 198 11.76 -22.10 -4.82
C ASN A 198 10.92 -21.34 -3.77
N ILE A 199 10.48 -22.06 -2.74
CA ILE A 199 9.84 -21.52 -1.51
C ILE A 199 10.90 -21.20 -0.42
N SER A 200 12.19 -21.40 -0.71
CA SER A 200 13.30 -21.21 0.23
C SER A 200 13.40 -19.81 0.84
N MET A 201 12.80 -18.79 0.22
CA MET A 201 12.70 -17.43 0.76
C MET A 201 11.85 -17.32 2.04
N PHE A 202 10.94 -18.27 2.29
CA PHE A 202 10.08 -18.31 3.47
C PHE A 202 10.52 -19.36 4.49
N ALA A 203 11.67 -19.99 4.29
CA ALA A 203 12.24 -20.91 5.26
C ALA A 203 12.77 -20.12 6.47
N PRO A 204 12.55 -20.59 7.71
CA PRO A 204 13.22 -20.01 8.87
C PRO A 204 14.74 -20.13 8.66
N GLN A 205 15.46 -19.03 8.90
CA GLN A 205 16.91 -19.11 9.03
C GLN A 205 17.22 -19.65 10.43
N ASP A 206 17.75 -20.88 10.49
CA ASP A 206 18.28 -21.50 11.70
C ASP A 206 19.54 -20.78 12.22
#